data_AF-A0A0C2HBD5-F1
#
_entry.id   AF-A0A0C2HBD5-F1
#
_cell.length_a   1.000
_cell.length_b   1.000
_cell.length_c   1.000
_cell.angle_alpha   90.00
_cell.angle_beta   90.00
_cell.angle_gamma   90.00
#
_symmetry.space_group_name_H-M   'P 1'
#
loop_
_entity.id
_entity.type
_entity.pdbx_description
1 polymer ?
#
loop_
_entity_poly.entity_id
_entity_poly.type
_entity_poly.pdbx_seq_one_letter_code
_entity_poly.pdbx_strand_id
1 'polypeptide(L)'
;MLRKREKISVAKEKRAAKTIAVIIFVFSFCWLPFFCAYVILPFCETCTLHPKVNQAFTWLGYINSSLNPFLYGILNLEFRRAFKKILCPKSVIEQRRRRLSAQP
;
A
#
# COMPACT_ATOMS: atom_id res chain seq x y z
N MET A 1 1.34 -30.41 17.54
CA MET A 1 1.89 -29.62 16.39
C MET A 1 0.84 -28.85 15.60
N LEU A 2 -0.35 -29.41 15.35
CA LEU A 2 -1.44 -28.78 14.57
C LEU A 2 -1.83 -27.38 15.08
N ARG A 3 -2.07 -27.26 16.38
CA ARG A 3 -2.43 -25.98 17.04
C ARG A 3 -1.36 -24.87 16.93
N LYS A 4 -0.08 -25.24 16.73
CA LYS A 4 1.03 -24.29 16.51
C LYS A 4 1.03 -23.78 15.06
N ARG A 5 0.76 -24.66 14.09
CA ARG A 5 0.63 -24.31 12.66
C ARG A 5 -0.59 -23.41 12.42
N GLU A 6 -1.70 -23.70 13.09
CA GLU A 6 -2.95 -22.92 13.02
C GLU A 6 -2.77 -21.48 13.55
N LYS A 7 -2.14 -21.30 14.72
CA LYS A 7 -1.79 -19.97 15.25
C LYS A 7 -0.89 -19.17 14.30
N ILE A 8 0.05 -19.83 13.61
CA ILE A 8 0.90 -19.18 12.60
C ILE A 8 0.10 -18.76 11.37
N SER A 9 -0.88 -19.57 10.92
CA SER A 9 -1.77 -19.21 9.81
C SER A 9 -2.61 -17.98 10.14
N VAL A 10 -3.29 -18.00 11.29
CA VAL A 10 -4.12 -16.89 11.76
C VAL A 10 -3.31 -15.59 11.92
N ALA A 11 -2.06 -15.67 12.41
CA ALA A 11 -1.19 -14.51 12.51
C ALA A 11 -0.80 -13.92 11.14
N LYS A 12 -0.64 -14.76 10.11
CA LYS A 12 -0.39 -14.30 8.73
C LYS A 12 -1.63 -13.68 8.11
N GLU A 13 -2.79 -14.30 8.28
CA GLU A 13 -4.08 -13.79 7.81
C GLU A 13 -4.39 -12.42 8.43
N LYS A 14 -4.19 -12.28 9.75
CA LYS A 14 -4.36 -10.99 10.45
C LYS A 14 -3.42 -9.90 9.93
N ARG A 15 -2.19 -10.25 9.54
CA ARG A 15 -1.26 -9.29 8.90
C ARG A 15 -1.74 -8.88 7.51
N ALA A 16 -2.19 -9.83 6.69
CA ALA A 16 -2.74 -9.53 5.38
C ALA A 16 -3.99 -8.63 5.48
N ALA A 17 -4.91 -8.95 6.39
CA ALA A 17 -6.09 -8.14 6.67
C ALA A 17 -5.73 -6.72 7.14
N LYS A 18 -4.71 -6.59 8.02
CA LYS A 18 -4.21 -5.26 8.43
C LYS A 18 -3.68 -4.46 7.24
N THR A 19 -2.93 -5.08 6.34
CA THR A 19 -2.43 -4.41 5.13
C THR A 19 -3.59 -3.95 4.23
N ILE A 20 -4.58 -4.82 4.01
CA ILE A 20 -5.78 -4.48 3.22
C ILE A 20 -6.53 -3.31 3.87
N ALA A 21 -6.74 -3.33 5.19
CA ALA A 21 -7.40 -2.26 5.91
C ALA A 21 -6.67 -0.90 5.77
N VAL A 22 -5.33 -0.90 5.84
CA VAL A 22 -4.54 0.32 5.60
C VAL A 22 -4.67 0.81 4.16
N ILE A 23 -4.64 -0.09 3.18
CA ILE A 23 -4.81 0.26 1.76
C ILE A 23 -6.17 0.92 1.54
N ILE A 24 -7.25 0.32 2.06
CA ILE A 24 -8.60 0.87 1.94
C ILE A 24 -8.66 2.24 2.60
N PHE A 25 -8.13 2.39 3.82
CA PHE A 25 -8.13 3.67 4.53
C PHE A 25 -7.41 4.77 3.74
N VAL A 26 -6.20 4.50 3.24
CA VAL A 26 -5.42 5.49 2.48
C VAL A 26 -6.11 5.84 1.16
N PHE A 27 -6.61 4.83 0.43
CA PHE A 27 -7.34 5.05 -0.81
C PHE A 27 -8.58 5.92 -0.58
N SER A 28 -9.39 5.59 0.43
CA SER A 28 -10.55 6.38 0.81
C SER A 28 -10.15 7.80 1.20
N PHE A 29 -9.11 8.00 2.00
CA PHE A 29 -8.71 9.34 2.43
C PHE A 29 -8.22 10.22 1.27
N CYS A 30 -7.49 9.63 0.30
CA CYS A 30 -7.03 10.36 -0.88
C CYS A 30 -8.15 10.67 -1.88
N TRP A 31 -9.21 9.87 -1.94
CA TRP A 31 -10.31 10.07 -2.90
C TRP A 31 -11.49 10.82 -2.32
N LEU A 32 -11.75 10.72 -1.01
CA LEU A 32 -12.94 11.27 -0.36
C LEU A 32 -13.16 12.76 -0.63
N PRO A 33 -12.15 13.66 -0.56
CA PRO A 33 -12.37 15.09 -0.78
C PRO A 33 -12.85 15.40 -2.21
N PHE A 34 -12.24 14.74 -3.21
CA PHE A 34 -12.64 14.86 -4.60
C PHE A 34 -14.03 14.27 -4.83
N PHE A 35 -14.31 13.10 -4.25
CA PHE A 35 -15.59 12.41 -4.42
C PHE A 35 -16.75 13.21 -3.80
N CYS A 36 -16.55 13.77 -2.61
CA CYS A 36 -17.52 14.66 -1.98
C CYS A 36 -17.79 15.90 -2.84
N ALA A 37 -16.74 16.57 -3.34
CA ALA A 37 -16.91 17.73 -4.21
C ALA A 37 -17.64 17.39 -5.51
N TYR A 38 -17.27 16.28 -6.15
CA TYR A 38 -17.89 15.80 -7.38
C TYR A 38 -19.38 15.49 -7.20
N VAL A 39 -19.77 14.91 -6.05
CA VAL A 39 -21.17 14.60 -5.75
C VAL A 39 -21.96 15.83 -5.30
N ILE A 40 -21.37 16.75 -4.52
CA ILE A 40 -22.10 17.89 -3.92
C ILE A 40 -22.27 19.06 -4.90
N LEU A 41 -21.23 19.40 -5.68
CA LEU A 41 -21.24 20.56 -6.59
C LEU A 41 -22.44 20.59 -7.55
N PRO A 42 -22.85 19.47 -8.20
CA PRO A 42 -24.00 19.47 -9.11
C PRO A 42 -25.33 19.84 -8.44
N PHE A 43 -25.47 19.64 -7.13
CA PHE A 43 -26.69 19.95 -6.38
C PHE A 43 -26.61 21.30 -5.65
N CYS A 44 -25.51 22.04 -5.79
CA CYS A 44 -25.34 23.33 -5.14
C CYS A 44 -25.01 24.40 -6.18
N GLU A 45 -26.04 25.12 -6.62
CA GLU A 45 -25.93 26.15 -7.67
C GLU A 45 -25.06 27.35 -7.27
N THR A 46 -24.92 27.61 -5.96
CA THR A 46 -24.10 28.72 -5.42
C THR A 46 -22.71 28.28 -4.97
N CYS A 47 -22.45 26.97 -4.87
CA CYS A 47 -21.15 26.47 -4.43
C CYS A 47 -20.18 26.51 -5.61
N THR A 48 -19.08 27.24 -5.44
CA THR A 48 -17.97 27.21 -6.40
C THR A 48 -16.70 26.82 -5.68
N LEU A 49 -15.91 25.96 -6.31
CA LEU A 49 -14.64 25.53 -5.76
C LEU A 49 -13.55 26.51 -6.17
N HIS A 50 -12.85 27.08 -5.19
CA HIS A 50 -11.72 27.95 -5.46
C HIS A 50 -10.66 27.18 -6.28
N PRO A 51 -10.03 27.78 -7.32
CA PRO A 51 -9.11 27.07 -8.21
C PRO A 51 -7.99 26.31 -7.49
N LYS A 52 -7.44 26.89 -6.41
CA LYS A 52 -6.41 26.23 -5.56
C LYS A 52 -6.92 24.97 -4.86
N VAL A 53 -8.19 24.93 -4.46
CA VAL A 53 -8.80 23.75 -3.81
C VAL A 53 -9.00 22.64 -4.85
N ASN A 54 -9.46 23.00 -6.05
CA ASN A 54 -9.59 22.04 -7.14
C ASN A 54 -8.23 21.45 -7.53
N GLN A 55 -7.19 22.30 -7.61
CA GLN A 55 -5.81 21.87 -7.84
C GLN A 55 -5.32 20.94 -6.73
N ALA A 56 -5.60 21.25 -5.46
CA ALA A 56 -5.24 20.39 -4.33
C ALA A 56 -5.89 19.01 -4.43
N PHE A 57 -7.16 18.91 -4.84
CA PHE A 57 -7.82 17.62 -5.07
C PHE A 57 -7.16 16.80 -6.18
N THR A 58 -6.78 17.45 -7.29
CA THR A 58 -6.04 16.78 -8.37
C THR A 58 -4.68 16.25 -7.88
N TRP A 59 -3.93 17.04 -7.10
CA TRP A 59 -2.67 16.59 -6.51
C TRP A 59 -2.86 15.44 -5.53
N LEU A 60 -3.95 15.44 -4.74
CA LEU A 60 -4.29 14.34 -3.84
C LEU A 60 -4.53 13.03 -4.62
N GLY A 61 -5.18 13.11 -5.78
CA GLY A 61 -5.36 12.00 -6.70
C GLY A 61 -4.03 11.48 -7.29
N TYR A 62 -3.10 12.38 -7.64
CA TYR A 62 -1.76 11.96 -8.07
C TYR A 62 -0.96 11.29 -6.96
N ILE A 63 -1.07 11.78 -5.73
CA ILE A 63 -0.45 11.16 -4.55
C ILE A 63 -0.97 9.73 -4.35
N ASN A 64 -2.27 9.47 -4.55
CA ASN A 64 -2.83 8.11 -4.50
C ASN A 64 -2.11 7.14 -5.45
N SER A 65 -1.84 7.59 -6.68
CA SER A 65 -1.08 6.79 -7.66
C SER A 65 0.37 6.55 -7.24
N SER A 66 1.04 7.58 -6.71
CA SER A 66 2.41 7.49 -6.19
C SER A 66 2.52 6.63 -4.92
N LEU A 67 1.44 6.50 -4.15
CA LEU A 67 1.39 5.67 -2.95
C LEU A 67 1.29 4.18 -3.27
N ASN A 68 0.91 3.76 -4.48
CA ASN A 68 0.77 2.34 -4.83
C ASN A 68 2.06 1.51 -4.53
N PRO A 69 3.27 1.89 -4.99
CA PRO A 69 4.50 1.21 -4.59
C PRO A 69 4.77 1.20 -3.07
N PHE A 70 4.31 2.20 -2.32
CA PHE A 70 4.47 2.24 -0.86
C PHE A 70 3.45 1.34 -0.16
N LEU A 71 2.20 1.42 -0.55
CA LEU A 71 1.09 0.63 -0.05
C LEU A 71 1.32 -0.87 -0.30
N TYR A 72 1.73 -1.26 -1.51
CA TYR A 72 1.98 -2.66 -1.82
C TYR A 72 3.42 -3.08 -1.49
N GLY A 73 4.39 -2.29 -1.93
CA GLY A 73 5.83 -2.57 -1.80
C GLY A 73 6.33 -2.59 -0.36
N ILE A 74 5.76 -1.76 0.51
CA ILE A 74 6.18 -1.67 1.91
C ILE A 74 5.18 -2.38 2.84
N LEU A 75 3.89 -2.46 2.60
CA LEU A 75 3.01 -3.10 3.60
C LEU A 75 2.87 -4.60 3.41
N ASN A 76 3.32 -5.16 2.28
CA ASN A 76 3.31 -6.59 2.04
C ASN A 76 4.73 -7.18 2.07
N LEU A 77 4.93 -8.20 2.91
CA LEU A 77 6.23 -8.84 3.12
C LEU A 77 6.77 -9.52 1.85
N GLU A 78 5.89 -10.08 1.02
CA GLU A 78 6.26 -10.73 -0.24
C GLU A 78 6.69 -9.70 -1.27
N PHE A 79 5.98 -8.58 -1.37
CA PHE A 79 6.40 -7.46 -2.22
C PHE A 79 7.72 -6.85 -1.75
N ARG A 80 7.93 -6.64 -0.44
CA ARG A 80 9.23 -6.20 0.10
C ARG A 80 10.37 -7.12 -0.32
N ARG A 81 10.14 -8.43 -0.29
CA ARG A 81 11.13 -9.44 -0.72
C ARG A 81 11.40 -9.34 -2.22
N ALA A 82 10.38 -9.14 -3.05
CA ALA A 82 10.53 -8.94 -4.49
C ALA A 82 11.29 -7.63 -4.80
N PHE A 83 10.89 -6.52 -4.19
CA PHE A 83 11.59 -5.24 -4.32
C PHE A 83 13.05 -5.34 -3.89
N LYS A 84 13.35 -6.03 -2.79
CA LYS A 84 14.75 -6.25 -2.35
C LYS A 84 15.56 -7.09 -3.35
N LYS A 85 14.92 -8.06 -4.03
CA LYS A 85 15.57 -8.81 -5.12
C LYS A 85 15.90 -7.93 -6.32
N ILE A 86 15.00 -7.02 -6.69
CA ILE A 86 15.15 -6.15 -7.85
C ILE A 86 16.13 -5.00 -7.56
N LEU A 87 15.95 -4.31 -6.43
CA LEU A 87 16.72 -3.11 -6.05
C LEU A 87 18.09 -3.42 -5.40
N CYS A 88 18.25 -4.60 -4.80
CA CYS A 88 19.48 -4.97 -4.10
C CYS A 88 19.99 -6.38 -4.47
N PRO A 89 20.27 -6.65 -5.76
CA PRO A 89 20.63 -7.99 -6.24
C PRO A 89 21.90 -8.56 -5.59
N LYS A 90 22.91 -7.72 -5.31
CA LYS A 90 24.15 -8.14 -4.63
C LYS A 90 23.89 -8.75 -3.24
N SER A 91 23.00 -8.13 -2.46
CA SER A 91 22.64 -8.62 -1.11
C SER A 91 21.92 -9.98 -1.15
N VAL A 92 21.17 -10.24 -2.22
CA VAL A 92 20.45 -11.51 -2.42
C VAL A 92 21.41 -12.61 -2.85
N ILE A 93 22.34 -12.32 -3.78
CA ILE A 93 23.37 -13.25 -4.22
C ILE A 93 24.23 -13.67 -3.04
N GLU A 94 24.63 -12.73 -2.18
CA GLU A 94 25.46 -13.04 -1.01
C GLU A 94 24.70 -13.87 0.04
N GLN A 95 23.42 -13.57 0.28
CA GLN A 95 22.57 -14.43 1.11
C GLN A 95 22.43 -15.85 0.54
N ARG A 96 22.32 -15.99 -0.78
CA ARG A 96 22.27 -17.30 -1.46
C ARG A 96 23.59 -18.04 -1.27
N ARG A 97 24.73 -17.37 -1.48
CA ARG A 97 26.07 -17.92 -1.29
C ARG A 97 26.27 -18.39 0.15
N ARG A 98 25.90 -17.58 1.15
CA ARG A 98 25.96 -17.98 2.58
C ARG A 98 25.09 -19.19 2.92
N ARG A 99 23.90 -19.35 2.29
CA ARG A 99 23.06 -20.54 2.49
C ARG A 99 23.67 -21.80 1.85
N LEU A 100 24.26 -21.67 0.67
CA LEU A 100 24.97 -22.76 -0.02
C LEU A 100 26.20 -23.22 0.78
N SER A 101 26.94 -22.30 1.39
CA SER A 101 28.09 -22.62 2.26
C SER A 101 27.72 -23.22 3.62
N ALA A 102 26.43 -23.22 3.99
CA ALA A 102 25.94 -23.73 5.28
C ALA A 102 25.18 -25.07 5.15
N GLN A 103 25.10 -25.64 3.94
CA GLN A 103 24.52 -26.96 3.71
C GLN A 103 25.63 -28.02 3.83
N PRO A 104 25.50 -29.01 4.74
CA PRO A 104 26.46 -30.10 4.90
C PRO A 104 26.42 -31.10 3.74
#